data_AF-A0A2P2KZV0-F1
#
_entry.id   AF-A0A2P2KZV0-F1
#
_cell.length_a   1.000
_cell.length_b   1.000
_cell.length_c   1.000
_cell.angle_alpha   90.00
_cell.angle_beta   90.00
_cell.angle_gamma   90.00
#
_symmetry.space_group_name_H-M   'P 1'
#
loop_
_entity.id
_entity.type
_entity.pdbx_description
1 polymer ?
#
loop_
_entity_poly.entity_id
_entity_poly.type
_entity_poly.pdbx_seq_one_letter_code
_entity_poly.pdbx_strand_id
1 'polypeptide(L)' 'MDDQKENEAVEELTKAIAFRPELLMLHLRAAFHESMGDLNSALQDCEAALCLDPNHTDTLDLYNRTQDSTPCQKSI' A
#
# COMPACT_ATOMS: atom_id res chain seq x y z
N MET A 1 6.46 -15.24 14.72
CA MET A 1 6.25 -15.75 13.36
C MET A 1 4.81 -15.42 13.06
N ASP A 2 4.58 -14.15 12.77
CA ASP A 2 3.25 -13.54 12.56
C ASP A 2 3.10 -13.07 11.11
N ASP A 3 4.18 -13.23 10.32
CA ASP A 3 4.30 -12.92 8.89
C ASP A 3 3.28 -13.69 8.05
N GLN A 4 2.82 -14.85 8.54
CA GLN A 4 1.82 -15.65 7.86
C GLN A 4 0.46 -14.95 7.81
N LYS A 5 0.07 -14.23 8.87
CA LYS A 5 -1.20 -13.49 8.89
C LYS A 5 -1.21 -12.30 7.96
N GLU A 6 -0.06 -11.63 7.80
CA GLU A 6 0.07 -10.47 6.91
C GLU A 6 -0.11 -10.89 5.45
N ASN A 7 0.51 -12.00 5.05
CA ASN A 7 0.34 -12.57 3.72
C ASN A 7 -1.12 -12.98 3.45
N GLU A 8 -1.77 -13.69 4.39
CA GLU A 8 -3.19 -14.05 4.25
C GLU A 8 -4.08 -12.80 4.13
N ALA A 9 -3.81 -11.76 4.92
CA ALA A 9 -4.56 -10.51 4.85
C ALA A 9 -4.40 -9.82 3.49
N VAL A 10 -3.19 -9.79 2.93
CA VAL A 10 -2.92 -9.25 1.60
C VAL A 10 -3.64 -10.04 0.51
N GLU A 11 -3.71 -11.37 0.60
CA GLU A 11 -4.45 -12.20 -0.36
C GLU A 11 -5.95 -11.90 -0.33
N GLU A 12 -6.55 -11.80 0.86
CA GLU A 12 -7.97 -11.49 1.02
C GLU A 12 -8.29 -10.07 0.52
N LEU A 13 -7.45 -9.09 0.86
CA LEU A 13 -7.55 -7.73 0.33
C LEU A 13 -7.44 -7.70 -1.20
N THR A 14 -6.56 -8.51 -1.78
CA THR A 14 -6.39 -8.59 -3.23
C THR A 14 -7.64 -9.10 -3.94
N LYS A 15 -8.28 -10.15 -3.40
CA LYS A 15 -9.56 -10.65 -3.93
C LYS A 15 -10.67 -9.62 -3.80
N ALA A 16 -10.72 -8.94 -2.66
CA ALA A 16 -11.72 -7.91 -2.40
C ALA A 16 -11.53 -6.70 -3.33
N ILE A 17 -10.30 -6.21 -3.53
CA ILE A 17 -9.96 -5.10 -4.43
C ILE A 17 -10.32 -5.45 -5.88
N ALA A 18 -10.12 -6.71 -6.28
CA ALA A 18 -10.51 -7.19 -7.61
C ALA A 18 -12.04 -7.16 -7.83
N PHE A 19 -12.83 -7.31 -6.77
CA PHE A 19 -14.29 -7.20 -6.84
C PHE A 19 -14.75 -5.74 -6.80
N ARG A 20 -14.23 -4.96 -5.85
CA ARG A 20 -14.49 -3.53 -5.73
C ARG A 20 -13.27 -2.84 -5.11
N PRO A 21 -12.53 -2.02 -5.88
CA PRO A 21 -11.44 -1.24 -5.33
C PRO A 21 -12.00 -0.12 -4.45
N GLU A 22 -11.66 -0.15 -3.17
CA GLU A 22 -11.97 0.91 -2.21
C GLU A 22 -10.69 1.51 -1.66
N LEU A 23 -10.73 2.82 -1.41
CA LEU A 23 -9.61 3.60 -0.86
C LEU A 23 -9.03 2.94 0.39
N LEU A 24 -9.90 2.58 1.34
CA LEU A 24 -9.50 1.97 2.60
C LEU A 24 -8.79 0.62 2.40
N MET A 25 -9.24 -0.19 1.44
CA MET A 25 -8.67 -1.52 1.19
C MET A 25 -7.29 -1.43 0.56
N LEU A 26 -7.10 -0.50 -0.39
CA LEU A 26 -5.79 -0.21 -0.97
C LEU A 26 -4.83 0.32 0.10
N HIS A 27 -5.29 1.26 0.94
CA HIS A 27 -4.48 1.78 2.05
C HIS A 27 -4.09 0.69 3.06
N LEU A 28 -5.03 -0.18 3.46
CA LEU A 28 -4.75 -1.30 4.36
C LEU A 28 -3.74 -2.27 3.76
N ARG A 29 -3.88 -2.61 2.47
CA ARG A 29 -2.94 -3.51 1.79
C ARG A 29 -1.54 -2.90 1.71
N ALA A 30 -1.46 -1.60 1.44
CA ALA A 30 -0.20 -0.86 1.47
C ALA A 30 0.49 -0.92 2.84
N ALA A 31 -0.28 -0.76 3.93
CA ALA A 31 0.28 -0.82 5.29
C ALA A 31 0.82 -2.22 5.63
N PHE A 32 0.14 -3.29 5.19
CA PHE A 32 0.66 -4.65 5.34
C PHE A 32 1.94 -4.86 4.51
N HIS A 33 1.97 -4.39 3.26
CA HIS A 33 3.16 -4.45 2.44
C HIS A 33 4.34 -3.69 3.07
N GLU A 34 4.10 -2.52 3.67
CA GLU A 34 5.12 -1.75 4.41
C GLU A 34 5.67 -2.52 5.61
N SER A 35 4.79 -3.14 6.41
CA SER A 35 5.17 -4.00 7.56
C SER A 35 6.04 -5.19 7.12
N MET A 36 5.70 -5.81 5.99
CA MET A 36 6.46 -6.91 5.39
C MET A 36 7.77 -6.46 4.71
N GLY A 37 8.02 -5.15 4.59
CA GLY A 37 9.16 -4.58 3.90
C GLY A 37 9.04 -4.54 2.37
N ASP A 38 7.88 -4.91 1.82
CA ASP A 38 7.59 -4.80 0.39
C ASP A 38 7.12 -3.38 0.04
N LEU A 39 8.07 -2.44 0.09
CA LEU A 39 7.80 -1.03 -0.18
C LEU A 39 7.34 -0.77 -1.63
N ASN A 40 7.73 -1.62 -2.59
CA ASN A 40 7.30 -1.47 -3.98
C ASN A 40 5.80 -1.71 -4.11
N SER A 41 5.30 -2.79 -3.52
CA SER A 41 3.87 -3.11 -3.53
C SER A 41 3.08 -2.10 -2.69
N ALA A 42 3.65 -1.63 -1.57
CA ALA A 42 3.06 -0.57 -0.77
C ALA A 42 2.89 0.75 -1.55
N LEU A 43 3.90 1.15 -2.32
CA LEU A 43 3.86 2.35 -3.16
C LEU A 43 2.76 2.25 -4.22
N GLN A 44 2.67 1.13 -4.94
CA GLN A 44 1.64 0.93 -5.96
C GLN A 44 0.23 1.04 -5.38
N ASP A 45 0.00 0.45 -4.20
CA ASP A 45 -1.28 0.55 -3.51
C ASP A 45 -1.58 1.97 -3.03
N CYS A 46 -0.57 2.69 -2.54
CA CYS A 46 -0.70 4.09 -2.18
C CYS A 46 -1.04 4.96 -3.40
N GLU A 47 -0.37 4.77 -4.54
CA GLU A 47 -0.68 5.50 -5.78
C GLU A 47 -2.11 5.23 -6.24
N ALA A 48 -2.56 3.97 -6.20
CA ALA A 48 -3.92 3.61 -6.55
C ALA A 48 -4.95 4.24 -5.59
N ALA A 49 -4.65 4.27 -4.28
CA ALA A 49 -5.48 4.93 -3.28
C ALA A 49 -5.53 6.45 -3.50
N LEU A 50 -4.40 7.11 -3.76
CA LEU A 50 -4.34 8.55 -4.07
C LEU A 50 -5.03 8.89 -5.40
N CYS A 51 -5.11 7.94 -6.34
CA CYS A 51 -5.89 8.12 -7.56
C CYS A 51 -7.41 8.17 -7.26
N LEU A 52 -7.87 7.49 -6.22
CA LEU A 52 -9.26 7.55 -5.75
C LEU A 52 -9.52 8.80 -4.90
N ASP A 53 -8.63 9.11 -3.96
CA ASP A 53 -8.66 10.32 -3.16
C ASP A 53 -7.25 10.93 -2.98
N PRO A 54 -6.92 11.95 -3.78
CA PRO A 54 -5.61 12.61 -3.71
C PRO A 54 -5.35 13.35 -2.40
N ASN A 55 -6.40 13.63 -1.60
CA ASN A 55 -6.29 14.38 -0.36
C ASN A 55 -6.32 13.47 0.88
N HIS A 56 -6.30 12.15 0.69
CA HIS A 56 -6.31 11.21 1.80
C HIS A 56 -4.98 11.29 2.57
N THR A 57 -5.04 11.89 3.75
CA THR A 57 -3.84 12.23 4.55
C THR A 57 -3.06 10.99 4.97
N ASP A 58 -3.74 9.93 5.41
CA ASP A 58 -3.07 8.68 5.84
C ASP A 58 -2.36 7.98 4.68
N THR A 59 -2.93 8.01 3.47
CA THR A 59 -2.28 7.42 2.28
C THR A 59 -1.09 8.26 1.85
N LEU A 60 -1.20 9.59 1.87
CA LEU A 60 -0.07 10.47 1.57
C LEU A 60 1.09 10.25 2.55
N ASP A 61 0.78 10.14 3.83
CA ASP A 61 1.78 9.91 4.89
C ASP A 61 2.49 8.56 4.70
N LEU A 62 1.74 7.49 4.39
CA LEU A 62 2.30 6.18 4.05
C LEU A 62 3.13 6.19 2.75
N TYR A 63 2.65 6.88 1.72
CA TYR A 63 3.35 7.04 0.45
C TYR A 63 4.70 7.75 0.64
N ASN A 64 4.74 8.84 1.41
CA ASN A 64 5.98 9.57 1.66
C ASN A 64 7.00 8.71 2.45
N ARG A 65 6.55 7.96 3.47
CA ARG A 65 7.40 7.03 4.23
C ARG A 65 8.01 5.94 3.34
N THR A 66 7.16 5.31 2.53
CA THR A 66 7.57 4.22 1.65
C THR A 66 8.50 4.74 0.55
N GLN A 67 8.22 5.92 -0.02
CA GLN A 67 9.05 6.56 -1.03
C GLN A 67 10.43 6.95 -0.51
N ASP A 68 10.52 7.55 0.69
CA ASP A 68 11.81 7.93 1.30
C ASP A 68 12.67 6.70 1.59
N SER A 69 12.03 5.62 2.02
CA SER A 69 12.66 4.32 2.30
C SER A 69 13.09 3.57 1.03
N THR A 70 12.55 3.93 -0.14
CA THR A 70 13.03 3.45 -1.44
C THR A 70 14.04 4.44 -2.05
N PRO A 71 15.37 4.25 -1.92
CA PRO A 71 16.35 5.18 -2.47
C PRO A 71 16.39 5.25 -4.01
N CYS A 72 15.53 4.52 -4.73
CA CYS A 72 15.67 4.27 -6.17
C CYS A 72 14.81 5.15 -7.12
N GLN A 73 13.78 5.88 -6.67
CA GLN A 73 12.87 6.59 -7.60
C GLN A 73 13.16 8.08 -7.86
N LYS A 74 14.27 8.62 -7.35
CA LYS A 74 14.76 9.95 -7.77
C LYS A 74 15.60 9.82 -9.03
N SER A 75 14.96 9.71 -10.18
CA SER A 75 15.62 9.86 -11.49
C SER A 75 14.64 10.46 -12.49
N ILE A 76 14.48 11.79 -12.45
CA ILE A 76 14.43 12.73 -13.60
C ILE A 76 14.24 14.16 -13.08
#